data_AF-A0A7S0IYA3-F1
#
_entry.id   AF-A0A7S0IYA3-F1
#
_cell.length_a   1.000
_cell.length_b   1.000
_cell.length_c   1.000
_cell.angle_alpha   90.00
_cell.angle_beta   90.00
_cell.angle_gamma   90.00
#
_symmetry.space_group_name_H-M   'P 1'
#
loop_
_entity.id
_entity.type
_entity.pdbx_description
1 polymer ?
#
loop_
_entity_poly.entity_id
_entity_poly.type
_entity_poly.pdbx_seq_one_letter_code
_entity_poly.pdbx_strand_id
1 'polypeptide(L)'
;ACQVDAGSTRGEPYGQATMHCRHTGSSGNALRYLALCEELADNEIVISQTSTRVLFFRTDGNVSKKLKDPDRTHAHCATPDKVFTNRIKAAISVADVILANTGMHYNKIDKMGGHENGPHEYARDAATLLTLLRAAAARGKLALFVESFVSHFPTTDGSGDYTSADFKQKAARGEGCRCSPLRGRFLHTLDWRNRVLARSVSASEDPHGARERILPLARLLRPLHDLHSTRKQCLGTSSHHFSDCLHYCMHPRVMEMITDGFFRRVINWA
;
A
#
# COMPACT_ATOMS: atom_id res chain seq x y z
N ALA A 1 25.98 13.52 1.20
CA ALA A 1 26.42 12.59 2.27
C ALA A 1 25.19 12.29 3.11
N CYS A 2 24.76 11.02 3.21
CA CYS A 2 23.66 10.66 4.10
C CYS A 2 24.18 10.68 5.54
N GLN A 3 23.48 11.40 6.42
CA GLN A 3 23.78 11.43 7.85
C GLN A 3 22.79 10.53 8.57
N VAL A 4 23.31 9.72 9.48
CA VAL A 4 22.50 8.92 10.41
C VAL A 4 22.26 9.81 11.62
N ASP A 5 21.04 10.34 11.76
CA ASP A 5 20.64 11.03 12.98
C ASP A 5 20.13 9.98 13.97
N ALA A 6 20.94 9.68 14.98
CA ALA A 6 20.48 8.93 16.15
C ALA A 6 19.59 9.87 16.99
N GLY A 7 18.28 9.79 16.78
CA GLY A 7 17.30 10.51 17.60
C GLY A 7 17.33 10.00 19.05
N SER A 8 18.16 10.60 19.89
CA SER A 8 18.12 10.42 21.35
C SER A 8 17.00 11.29 21.94
N THR A 9 15.75 10.85 21.83
CA THR A 9 14.71 11.30 22.76
C THR A 9 14.78 10.43 24.01
N ARG A 10 15.29 11.00 25.11
CA ARG A 10 15.22 10.37 26.43
C ARG A 10 13.75 10.04 26.72
N GLY A 11 13.40 8.75 26.68
CA GLY A 11 12.11 8.26 27.18
C GLY A 11 11.34 7.27 26.29
N GLU A 12 11.74 7.02 25.04
CA GLU A 12 11.09 5.98 24.23
C GLU A 12 11.91 4.68 24.22
N PRO A 13 11.33 3.51 24.54
CA PRO A 13 12.05 2.24 24.62
C PRO A 13 12.51 1.67 23.26
N TYR A 14 12.30 2.40 22.15
CA TYR A 14 12.67 2.00 20.81
C TYR A 14 13.31 3.18 20.07
N GLY A 15 14.63 3.31 20.13
CA GLY A 15 15.37 4.28 19.32
C GLY A 15 15.19 3.97 17.83
N GLN A 16 14.46 4.82 17.10
CA GLN A 16 14.41 4.77 15.64
C GLN A 16 15.62 5.52 15.07
N ALA A 17 16.53 4.80 14.41
CA ALA A 17 17.55 5.43 13.58
C ALA A 17 16.93 5.66 12.19
N THR A 18 16.51 6.90 11.93
CA THR A 18 16.01 7.31 10.61
C THR A 18 17.17 7.88 9.80
N MET A 19 17.53 7.23 8.69
CA MET A 19 18.53 7.81 7.79
C MET A 19 17.86 8.92 6.97
N HIS A 20 18.13 10.17 7.34
CA HIS A 20 17.72 11.32 6.54
C HIS A 20 18.86 11.69 5.59
N CYS A 21 18.75 11.33 4.31
CA CYS A 21 19.64 11.88 3.31
C CYS A 21 19.30 13.38 3.11
N ARG A 22 19.95 14.26 3.89
CA ARG A 22 19.92 15.71 3.69
C ARG A 22 20.71 16.06 2.44
N HIS A 23 20.01 16.33 1.35
CA HIS A 23 20.54 17.06 0.21
C HIS A 23 19.94 18.47 0.22
N THR A 24 20.78 19.44 0.55
CA THR A 24 20.45 20.86 0.62
C THR A 24 20.07 21.36 -0.78
N GLY A 25 18.79 21.61 -1.03
CA GLY A 25 18.34 22.49 -2.12
C GLY A 25 17.48 21.89 -3.24
N SER A 26 17.20 20.59 -3.27
CA SER A 26 16.32 20.02 -4.30
C SER A 26 14.86 19.94 -3.81
N SER A 27 13.92 20.36 -4.67
CA SER A 27 12.49 20.20 -4.39
C SER A 27 12.19 18.71 -4.16
N GLY A 28 11.27 18.37 -3.25
CA GLY A 28 10.98 16.97 -2.89
C GLY A 28 10.58 16.06 -4.06
N ASN A 29 10.26 16.63 -5.23
CA ASN A 29 10.02 15.89 -6.46
C ASN A 29 11.32 15.40 -7.12
N ALA A 30 12.39 16.20 -7.14
CA ALA A 30 13.67 15.81 -7.75
C ALA A 30 14.30 14.59 -7.05
N LEU A 31 14.20 14.52 -5.72
CA LEU A 31 14.67 13.35 -4.95
C LEU A 31 13.87 12.08 -5.27
N ARG A 32 12.55 12.19 -5.50
CA ARG A 32 11.72 11.05 -5.92
C ARG A 32 12.11 10.54 -7.31
N TYR A 33 12.41 11.44 -8.24
CA TYR A 33 12.86 11.07 -9.58
C TYR A 33 14.25 10.44 -9.57
N LEU A 34 15.17 10.92 -8.72
CA LEU A 34 16.47 10.30 -8.54
C LEU A 34 16.32 8.87 -7.99
N ALA A 35 15.56 8.67 -6.92
CA ALA A 35 15.34 7.33 -6.36
C ALA A 35 14.67 6.37 -7.37
N LEU A 36 13.81 6.90 -8.25
CA LEU A 36 13.22 6.14 -9.34
C LEU A 36 14.25 5.75 -10.41
N CYS A 37 15.02 6.71 -10.92
CA CYS A 37 16.02 6.48 -11.96
C CYS A 37 17.16 5.56 -11.48
N GLU A 38 17.59 5.73 -10.23
CA GLU A 38 18.69 4.98 -9.61
C GLU A 38 18.21 3.72 -8.88
N GLU A 39 16.92 3.38 -8.98
CA GLU A 39 16.35 2.16 -8.37
C GLU A 39 16.54 2.08 -6.83
N LEU A 40 16.66 3.21 -6.15
CA LEU A 40 16.90 3.31 -4.70
C LEU A 40 15.59 3.26 -3.89
N ALA A 41 15.61 2.67 -2.70
CA ALA A 41 14.46 2.74 -1.79
C ALA A 41 14.07 4.21 -1.48
N ASP A 42 12.77 4.49 -1.35
CA ASP A 42 12.29 5.81 -0.94
C ASP A 42 12.62 6.12 0.52
N ASN A 43 12.58 5.08 1.37
CA ASN A 43 12.97 5.16 2.77
C ASN A 43 13.67 3.87 3.19
N GLU A 44 14.55 4.00 4.17
CA GLU A 44 15.25 2.89 4.81
C GLU A 44 15.20 3.08 6.33
N ILE A 45 14.87 1.99 7.04
CA ILE A 45 14.93 1.91 8.50
C ILE A 45 15.85 0.75 8.87
N VAL A 46 16.79 0.98 9.78
CA VAL A 46 17.68 -0.06 10.30
C VAL A 46 17.26 -0.41 11.73
N ILE A 47 16.90 -1.68 11.95
CA ILE A 47 16.59 -2.21 13.27
C ILE A 47 17.90 -2.65 13.92
N SER A 48 18.45 -1.78 14.78
CA SER A 48 19.79 -1.95 15.37
C SER A 48 20.00 -3.28 16.10
N GLN A 49 18.95 -3.82 16.72
CA GLN A 49 19.00 -5.04 17.53
C GLN A 49 19.18 -6.30 16.69
N THR A 50 18.77 -6.27 15.42
CA THR A 50 18.74 -7.44 14.54
C THR A 50 19.54 -7.24 13.25
N SER A 51 20.15 -6.06 13.07
CA SER A 51 20.77 -5.63 11.81
C SER A 51 19.83 -5.75 10.60
N THR A 52 18.52 -5.74 10.83
CA THR A 52 17.51 -5.85 9.77
C THR A 52 17.30 -4.51 9.10
N ARG A 53 17.30 -4.49 7.77
CA ARG A 53 16.98 -3.31 6.97
C ARG A 53 15.57 -3.43 6.42
N VAL A 54 14.74 -2.42 6.69
CA VAL A 54 13.40 -2.29 6.13
C VAL A 54 13.45 -1.22 5.04
N LEU A 55 13.18 -1.62 3.80
CA LEU A 55 13.26 -0.77 2.63
C LEU A 55 11.87 -0.52 2.07
N PHE A 56 11.51 0.75 1.88
CA PHE A 56 10.21 1.14 1.34
C PHE A 56 10.37 1.53 -0.12
N PHE A 57 9.68 0.81 -1.00
CA PHE A 57 9.60 1.11 -2.42
C PHE A 57 8.17 1.49 -2.78
N ARG A 58 7.95 2.76 -3.07
CA ARG A 58 6.70 3.29 -3.57
C ARG A 58 6.58 2.99 -5.05
N THR A 59 5.45 2.38 -5.41
CA THR A 59 5.04 2.20 -6.82
C THR A 59 4.11 3.32 -7.27
N ASP A 60 3.75 4.24 -6.37
CA ASP A 60 2.77 5.31 -6.56
C ASP A 60 3.44 6.68 -6.73
N GLY A 61 3.82 7.01 -7.97
CA GLY A 61 4.03 8.41 -8.33
C GLY A 61 2.69 9.17 -8.32
N ASN A 62 2.16 9.47 -7.13
CA ASN A 62 0.97 10.30 -6.86
C ASN A 62 -0.38 9.88 -7.49
N VAL A 63 -0.90 8.73 -7.07
CA VAL A 63 -2.30 8.24 -7.26
C VAL A 63 -2.54 7.36 -8.49
N SER A 64 -1.89 7.56 -9.64
CA SER A 64 -2.17 6.71 -10.82
C SER A 64 -1.11 6.93 -11.88
N LYS A 65 0.03 6.21 -11.81
CA LYS A 65 0.92 6.02 -12.97
C LYS A 65 1.47 7.31 -13.65
N LYS A 66 1.16 8.51 -13.17
CA LYS A 66 1.51 9.79 -13.77
C LYS A 66 2.40 10.56 -12.82
N LEU A 67 3.66 10.63 -13.21
CA LEU A 67 4.58 11.62 -12.70
C LEU A 67 4.13 12.97 -13.26
N LYS A 68 3.66 13.88 -12.40
CA LYS A 68 3.34 15.26 -12.81
C LYS A 68 4.63 15.89 -13.31
N ASP A 69 4.67 16.21 -14.60
CA ASP A 69 5.78 16.84 -15.32
C ASP A 69 7.14 16.36 -14.82
N PRO A 70 7.61 15.16 -15.23
CA PRO A 70 8.99 14.82 -15.00
C PRO A 70 9.83 15.93 -15.62
N ASP A 71 10.70 16.54 -14.81
CA ASP A 71 11.73 17.42 -15.35
C ASP A 71 12.40 16.69 -16.53
N ARG A 72 12.70 17.42 -17.62
CA ARG A 72 13.19 16.82 -18.88
C ARG A 72 14.39 15.90 -18.66
N THR A 73 15.16 16.17 -17.60
CA THR A 73 16.28 15.38 -17.10
C THR A 73 15.92 13.93 -16.71
N HIS A 74 14.71 13.67 -16.22
CA HIS A 74 14.29 12.36 -15.69
C HIS A 74 13.20 11.67 -16.53
N ALA A 75 12.78 12.28 -17.65
CA ALA A 75 11.71 11.75 -18.52
C ALA A 75 11.99 10.33 -19.05
N HIS A 76 13.26 9.93 -19.17
CA HIS A 76 13.69 8.63 -19.67
C HIS A 76 13.40 7.46 -18.69
N CYS A 77 13.38 7.73 -17.38
CA CYS A 77 13.10 6.74 -16.33
C CYS A 77 11.65 6.84 -15.78
N ALA A 78 10.93 7.91 -16.14
CA ALA A 78 9.67 8.33 -15.57
C ALA A 78 8.40 7.89 -16.35
N THR A 79 8.39 6.69 -16.96
CA THR A 79 7.14 6.18 -17.56
C THR A 79 6.30 5.37 -16.57
N PRO A 80 4.96 5.50 -16.59
CA PRO A 80 4.04 4.74 -15.75
C PRO A 80 4.39 3.28 -15.46
N ASP A 81 4.59 2.50 -16.52
CA ASP A 81 4.77 1.06 -16.42
C ASP A 81 6.20 0.68 -16.02
N LYS A 82 7.19 1.52 -16.38
CA LYS A 82 8.55 1.39 -15.89
C LYS A 82 8.62 1.71 -14.41
N VAL A 83 7.92 2.74 -13.94
CA VAL A 83 7.83 3.07 -12.51
C VAL A 83 7.25 1.88 -11.74
N PHE A 84 6.10 1.37 -12.16
CA PHE A 84 5.51 0.23 -11.44
C PHE A 84 6.44 -0.99 -11.44
N THR A 85 6.91 -1.41 -12.62
CA THR A 85 7.67 -2.65 -12.77
C THR A 85 9.10 -2.55 -12.23
N ASN A 86 9.82 -1.46 -12.49
CA ASN A 86 11.20 -1.31 -12.05
C ASN A 86 11.30 -1.15 -10.54
N ARG A 87 10.36 -0.47 -9.89
CA ARG A 87 10.33 -0.37 -8.43
C ARG A 87 10.18 -1.74 -7.78
N ILE A 88 9.32 -2.60 -8.35
CA ILE A 88 9.17 -3.99 -7.88
C ILE A 88 10.46 -4.78 -8.12
N LYS A 89 11.08 -4.67 -9.31
CA LYS A 89 12.34 -5.34 -9.63
C LYS A 89 13.49 -4.90 -8.72
N ALA A 90 13.58 -3.61 -8.43
CA ALA A 90 14.55 -3.03 -7.51
C ALA A 90 14.35 -3.57 -6.09
N ALA A 91 13.12 -3.62 -5.59
CA ALA A 91 12.83 -4.24 -4.30
C ALA A 91 13.27 -5.72 -4.28
N ILE A 92 12.97 -6.47 -5.34
CA ILE A 92 13.36 -7.89 -5.47
C ILE A 92 14.89 -8.06 -5.52
N SER A 93 15.63 -7.14 -6.15
CA SER A 93 17.09 -7.29 -6.29
C SER A 93 17.81 -7.14 -4.95
N VAL A 94 17.32 -6.28 -4.06
CA VAL A 94 18.03 -5.93 -2.81
C VAL A 94 17.48 -6.58 -1.54
N ALA A 95 16.26 -7.13 -1.55
CA ALA A 95 15.61 -7.67 -0.34
C ALA A 95 15.47 -9.20 -0.37
N ASP A 96 15.65 -9.85 0.78
CA ASP A 96 15.42 -11.28 0.97
C ASP A 96 13.93 -11.60 1.17
N VAL A 97 13.22 -10.68 1.83
CA VAL A 97 11.79 -10.74 2.09
C VAL A 97 11.10 -9.55 1.45
N ILE A 98 10.09 -9.79 0.61
CA ILE A 98 9.34 -8.80 -0.15
C ILE A 98 7.87 -8.87 0.27
N LEU A 99 7.32 -7.72 0.68
CA LEU A 99 5.89 -7.53 0.93
C LEU A 99 5.34 -6.51 -0.06
N ALA A 100 4.41 -6.94 -0.92
CA ALA A 100 3.79 -6.08 -1.91
C ALA A 100 2.32 -5.82 -1.58
N ASN A 101 1.94 -4.55 -1.43
CA ASN A 101 0.55 -4.12 -1.27
C ASN A 101 0.26 -2.97 -2.23
N THR A 102 -0.67 -3.15 -3.18
CA THR A 102 -0.97 -2.12 -4.18
C THR A 102 -2.44 -1.71 -4.20
N GLY A 103 -3.33 -2.52 -3.61
CA GLY A 103 -4.76 -2.38 -3.84
C GLY A 103 -5.40 -1.13 -3.26
N MET A 104 -4.84 -0.51 -2.22
CA MET A 104 -5.41 0.72 -1.65
C MET A 104 -5.43 1.90 -2.64
N HIS A 105 -4.61 1.87 -3.70
CA HIS A 105 -4.52 2.94 -4.70
C HIS A 105 -5.48 2.79 -5.87
N TYR A 106 -6.23 1.69 -5.95
CA TYR A 106 -7.21 1.46 -7.00
C TYR A 106 -8.62 1.75 -6.49
N ASN A 107 -9.45 2.32 -7.35
CA ASN A 107 -10.81 2.73 -7.04
C ASN A 107 -11.78 2.15 -8.07
N LYS A 108 -13.00 1.80 -7.62
CA LYS A 108 -14.01 1.20 -8.49
C LYS A 108 -14.61 2.20 -9.50
N ILE A 109 -14.39 3.51 -9.33
CA ILE A 109 -14.93 4.56 -10.19
C ILE A 109 -13.85 5.24 -11.03
N ASP A 110 -14.15 5.35 -12.33
CA ASP A 110 -13.31 5.84 -13.43
C ASP A 110 -13.03 7.36 -13.48
N LYS A 111 -13.66 8.21 -12.65
CA LYS A 111 -13.66 9.67 -12.90
C LYS A 111 -13.67 10.57 -11.67
N MET A 112 -12.62 10.49 -10.85
CA MET A 112 -12.16 11.68 -10.13
C MET A 112 -10.88 12.17 -10.80
N GLY A 113 -11.04 12.97 -11.87
CA GLY A 113 -9.90 13.59 -12.56
C GLY A 113 -9.49 12.96 -13.90
N GLY A 114 -10.28 12.04 -14.46
CA GLY A 114 -10.01 11.44 -15.78
C GLY A 114 -8.89 10.40 -15.78
N HIS A 115 -8.86 9.51 -14.78
CA HIS A 115 -7.82 8.50 -14.62
C HIS A 115 -8.44 7.11 -14.44
N GLU A 116 -7.98 6.17 -15.27
CA GLU A 116 -8.36 4.76 -15.31
C GLU A 116 -7.50 3.97 -14.29
N ASN A 117 -7.90 3.94 -13.02
CA ASN A 117 -7.33 3.02 -12.02
C ASN A 117 -8.41 2.03 -11.54
N GLY A 118 -9.13 1.49 -12.51
CA GLY A 118 -10.28 0.65 -12.29
C GLY A 118 -9.91 -0.80 -12.01
N PRO A 119 -10.92 -1.68 -12.00
CA PRO A 119 -10.72 -3.11 -11.84
C PRO A 119 -9.81 -3.74 -12.90
N HIS A 120 -9.78 -3.19 -14.12
CA HIS A 120 -8.98 -3.71 -15.22
C HIS A 120 -7.48 -3.44 -14.99
N GLU A 121 -7.10 -2.21 -14.64
CA GLU A 121 -5.71 -1.86 -14.37
C GLU A 121 -5.21 -2.60 -13.13
N TYR A 122 -6.06 -2.73 -12.11
CA TYR A 122 -5.71 -3.53 -10.94
C TYR A 122 -5.48 -4.99 -11.30
N ALA A 123 -6.32 -5.59 -12.16
CA ALA A 123 -6.14 -6.97 -12.59
C ALA A 123 -4.81 -7.18 -13.32
N ARG A 124 -4.46 -6.27 -14.25
CA ARG A 124 -3.18 -6.30 -14.96
C ARG A 124 -2.01 -6.18 -14.00
N ASP A 125 -2.02 -5.16 -13.15
CA ASP A 125 -0.90 -4.86 -12.25
C ASP A 125 -0.75 -5.96 -11.17
N ALA A 126 -1.85 -6.54 -10.69
CA ALA A 126 -1.84 -7.72 -9.82
C ALA A 126 -1.25 -8.95 -10.51
N ALA A 127 -1.60 -9.21 -11.77
CA ALA A 127 -1.02 -10.31 -12.54
C ALA A 127 0.49 -10.13 -12.75
N THR A 128 0.92 -8.92 -13.12
CA THR A 128 2.36 -8.58 -13.24
C THR A 128 3.09 -8.81 -11.92
N LEU A 129 2.52 -8.34 -10.81
CA LEU A 129 3.13 -8.50 -9.49
C LEU A 129 3.22 -9.97 -9.07
N LEU A 130 2.17 -10.77 -9.28
CA LEU A 130 2.18 -12.22 -9.00
C LEU A 130 3.29 -12.93 -9.80
N THR A 131 3.46 -12.59 -11.08
CA THR A 131 4.54 -13.14 -11.91
C THR A 131 5.93 -12.77 -11.38
N LEU A 132 6.14 -11.51 -11.01
CA LEU A 132 7.44 -11.05 -10.47
C LEU A 132 7.75 -11.68 -9.11
N LEU A 133 6.75 -11.81 -8.23
CA LEU A 133 6.92 -12.45 -6.93
C LEU A 133 7.19 -13.95 -7.07
N ARG A 134 6.56 -14.64 -8.04
CA ARG A 134 6.89 -16.04 -8.38
C ARG A 134 8.34 -16.18 -8.83
N ALA A 135 8.81 -15.28 -9.69
CA ALA A 135 10.20 -15.28 -10.15
C ALA A 135 11.21 -14.99 -9.02
N ALA A 136 10.85 -14.11 -8.07
CA ALA A 136 11.66 -13.87 -6.87
C ALA A 136 11.73 -15.12 -5.97
N ALA A 137 10.59 -15.79 -5.75
CA ALA A 137 10.51 -17.00 -4.97
C ALA A 137 11.35 -18.15 -5.57
N ALA A 138 11.36 -18.28 -6.89
CA ALA A 138 12.23 -19.24 -7.58
C ALA A 138 13.74 -19.00 -7.36
N ARG A 139 14.13 -17.83 -6.86
CA ARG A 139 15.50 -17.48 -6.47
C ARG A 139 15.74 -17.57 -4.96
N GLY A 140 14.85 -18.26 -4.23
CA GLY A 140 14.97 -18.48 -2.80
C GLY A 140 14.47 -17.32 -1.91
N LYS A 141 13.88 -16.26 -2.46
CA LYS A 141 13.38 -15.11 -1.69
C LYS A 141 11.97 -15.39 -1.15
N LEU A 142 11.62 -14.82 0.01
CA LEU A 142 10.23 -14.82 0.48
C LEU A 142 9.48 -13.64 -0.15
N ALA A 143 8.57 -13.93 -1.08
CA ALA A 143 7.87 -12.89 -1.84
C ALA A 143 6.35 -13.02 -1.66
N LEU A 144 5.75 -12.09 -0.91
CA LEU A 144 4.34 -12.14 -0.53
C LEU A 144 3.56 -10.95 -1.11
N PHE A 145 2.37 -11.26 -1.63
CA PHE A 145 1.37 -10.26 -1.97
C PHE A 145 0.41 -10.12 -0.79
N VAL A 146 0.34 -8.92 -0.24
CA VAL A 146 -0.56 -8.57 0.86
C VAL A 146 -1.92 -8.19 0.28
N GLU A 147 -2.98 -8.87 0.73
CA GLU A 147 -4.35 -8.50 0.34
C GLU A 147 -4.63 -7.01 0.58
N SER A 148 -5.54 -6.46 -0.21
CA SER A 148 -6.00 -5.09 -0.02
C SER A 148 -6.71 -4.98 1.33
N PHE A 149 -6.44 -3.92 2.07
CA PHE A 149 -7.13 -3.68 3.33
C PHE A 149 -8.60 -3.35 3.08
N VAL A 150 -9.46 -3.84 3.98
CA VAL A 150 -10.90 -3.61 3.91
C VAL A 150 -11.20 -2.17 4.32
N SER A 151 -12.05 -1.50 3.55
CA SER A 151 -12.56 -0.18 3.88
C SER A 151 -13.95 -0.26 4.51
N HIS A 152 -14.24 0.68 5.41
CA HIS A 152 -15.47 0.68 6.20
C HIS A 152 -16.28 1.96 6.05
N PHE A 153 -16.45 2.43 4.82
CA PHE A 153 -17.23 3.62 4.55
C PHE A 153 -18.74 3.38 4.79
N PRO A 154 -19.49 4.40 5.24
CA PRO A 154 -20.92 4.28 5.50
C PRO A 154 -21.74 4.27 4.21
N THR A 155 -21.65 3.20 3.42
CA THR A 155 -22.38 3.05 2.16
C THR A 155 -23.80 2.54 2.38
N THR A 156 -24.72 2.93 1.51
CA THR A 156 -26.14 2.52 1.58
C THR A 156 -26.32 1.01 1.43
N ASP A 157 -25.50 0.37 0.59
CA ASP A 157 -25.51 -1.07 0.37
C ASP A 157 -24.78 -1.86 1.47
N GLY A 158 -24.07 -1.18 2.38
CA GLY A 158 -23.29 -1.80 3.45
C GLY A 158 -22.02 -2.51 2.98
N SER A 159 -21.55 -2.26 1.75
CA SER A 159 -20.32 -2.84 1.20
C SER A 159 -19.04 -2.26 1.81
N GLY A 160 -19.09 -1.04 2.35
CA GLY A 160 -17.89 -0.33 2.81
C GLY A 160 -16.96 0.11 1.68
N ASP A 161 -17.31 -0.21 0.41
CA ASP A 161 -16.54 0.15 -0.78
C ASP A 161 -16.77 1.62 -1.08
N TYR A 162 -15.73 2.44 -0.91
CA TYR A 162 -15.84 3.86 -1.21
C TYR A 162 -15.96 4.11 -2.71
N THR A 163 -16.90 4.98 -3.09
CA THR A 163 -16.98 5.48 -4.45
C THR A 163 -16.93 7.01 -4.48
N SER A 164 -16.32 7.55 -5.53
CA SER A 164 -16.21 8.99 -5.76
C SER A 164 -17.54 9.73 -5.83
N ALA A 165 -18.60 9.04 -6.27
CA ALA A 165 -19.95 9.59 -6.34
C ALA A 165 -20.56 9.70 -4.93
N ASP A 166 -20.38 8.67 -4.10
CA ASP A 166 -20.82 8.68 -2.70
C ASP A 166 -20.08 9.75 -1.89
N PHE A 167 -18.80 10.00 -2.21
CA PHE A 167 -18.05 11.09 -1.59
C PHE A 167 -18.69 12.45 -1.86
N LYS A 168 -18.89 12.80 -3.14
CA LYS A 168 -19.46 14.09 -3.52
C LYS A 168 -20.85 14.28 -2.91
N GLN A 169 -21.64 13.21 -2.87
CA GLN A 169 -23.00 13.26 -2.33
C GLN A 169 -23.02 13.43 -0.80
N LYS A 170 -22.19 12.70 -0.05
CA LYS A 170 -22.12 12.84 1.42
C LYS A 170 -21.47 14.15 1.84
N ALA A 171 -20.42 14.56 1.15
CA ALA A 171 -19.79 15.86 1.35
C ALA A 171 -20.80 17.01 1.17
N ALA A 172 -21.60 16.96 0.09
CA ALA A 172 -22.65 17.95 -0.16
C ALA A 172 -23.75 17.99 0.92
N ARG A 173 -23.94 16.91 1.68
CA ARG A 173 -24.95 16.82 2.75
C ARG A 173 -24.41 17.19 4.14
N GLY A 174 -23.12 17.47 4.28
CA GLY A 174 -22.51 17.76 5.59
C GLY A 174 -22.55 16.59 6.57
N GLU A 175 -22.83 15.37 6.09
CA GLU A 175 -22.86 14.17 6.93
C GLU A 175 -21.42 13.83 7.35
N GLY A 176 -21.15 13.92 8.66
CA GLY A 176 -19.90 13.44 9.23
C GLY A 176 -19.73 11.95 8.95
N CYS A 177 -18.70 11.58 8.19
CA CYS A 177 -18.43 10.17 7.88
C CYS A 177 -17.82 9.52 9.12
N ARG A 178 -18.58 8.75 9.90
CA ARG A 178 -18.03 7.75 10.84
C ARG A 178 -17.94 6.42 10.09
N CYS A 179 -16.86 5.67 10.30
CA CYS A 179 -16.72 4.34 9.73
C CYS A 179 -17.79 3.40 10.29
N SER A 180 -18.32 2.53 9.44
CA SER A 180 -19.44 1.65 9.79
C SER A 180 -19.09 0.20 9.52
N PRO A 181 -19.62 -0.75 10.31
CA PRO A 181 -19.44 -2.16 10.02
C PRO A 181 -20.01 -2.50 8.65
N LEU A 182 -19.38 -3.46 7.97
CA LEU A 182 -19.95 -4.07 6.77
C LEU A 182 -21.29 -4.73 7.11
N ARG A 183 -22.20 -4.83 6.14
CA ARG A 183 -23.55 -5.40 6.38
C ARG A 183 -23.90 -6.51 5.39
N GLY A 184 -24.83 -7.36 5.80
CA GLY A 184 -25.37 -8.44 4.97
C GLY A 184 -24.28 -9.33 4.40
N ARG A 185 -24.34 -9.61 3.09
CA ARG A 185 -23.35 -10.48 2.41
C ARG A 185 -21.91 -9.97 2.50
N PHE A 186 -21.71 -8.66 2.63
CA PHE A 186 -20.38 -8.06 2.58
C PHE A 186 -19.52 -8.38 3.82
N LEU A 187 -20.14 -8.81 4.92
CA LEU A 187 -19.41 -9.36 6.08
C LEU A 187 -18.61 -10.62 5.75
N HIS A 188 -19.04 -11.39 4.74
CA HIS A 188 -18.50 -12.72 4.46
C HIS A 188 -17.94 -12.87 3.04
N THR A 189 -17.99 -11.83 2.22
CA THR A 189 -17.50 -11.87 0.83
C THR A 189 -16.34 -10.93 0.62
N LEU A 190 -15.34 -11.34 -0.16
CA LEU A 190 -14.22 -10.49 -0.61
C LEU A 190 -14.74 -9.15 -1.15
N ASP A 191 -14.07 -8.04 -0.83
CA ASP A 191 -14.30 -6.75 -1.50
C ASP A 191 -13.83 -6.82 -2.95
N TRP A 192 -14.14 -5.79 -3.75
CA TRP A 192 -13.90 -5.88 -5.19
C TRP A 192 -12.42 -6.07 -5.55
N ARG A 193 -11.48 -5.50 -4.79
CA ARG A 193 -10.03 -5.65 -5.05
C ARG A 193 -9.63 -7.08 -4.77
N ASN A 194 -9.94 -7.59 -3.59
CA ASN A 194 -9.58 -8.96 -3.26
C ASN A 194 -10.31 -10.00 -4.13
N ARG A 195 -11.50 -9.69 -4.68
CA ARG A 195 -12.14 -10.50 -5.73
C ARG A 195 -11.35 -10.50 -7.04
N VAL A 196 -10.83 -9.35 -7.47
CA VAL A 196 -9.96 -9.26 -8.65
C VAL A 196 -8.68 -10.06 -8.42
N LEU A 197 -8.02 -9.88 -7.28
CA LEU A 197 -6.81 -10.64 -6.92
C LEU A 197 -7.07 -12.15 -6.94
N ALA A 198 -8.17 -12.61 -6.33
CA ALA A 198 -8.55 -14.03 -6.33
C ALA A 198 -8.74 -14.59 -7.75
N ARG A 199 -9.29 -13.79 -8.68
CA ARG A 199 -9.39 -14.16 -10.10
C ARG A 199 -8.02 -14.23 -10.75
N SER A 200 -7.14 -13.25 -10.51
CA SER A 200 -5.76 -13.26 -11.04
C SER A 200 -4.96 -14.46 -10.54
N VAL A 201 -5.12 -14.86 -9.27
CA VAL A 201 -4.54 -16.09 -8.72
C VAL A 201 -5.07 -17.32 -9.45
N SER A 202 -6.39 -17.41 -9.61
CA SER A 202 -7.05 -18.55 -10.26
C SER A 202 -6.67 -18.69 -11.74
N ALA A 203 -6.38 -17.57 -12.41
CA ALA A 203 -5.96 -17.52 -13.81
C ALA A 203 -4.44 -17.66 -14.01
N SER A 204 -3.66 -17.75 -12.93
CA SER A 204 -2.20 -17.92 -13.03
C SER A 204 -1.82 -19.34 -13.45
N GLU A 205 -0.64 -19.52 -14.04
CA GLU A 205 -0.11 -20.84 -14.42
C GLU A 205 0.12 -21.78 -13.23
N ASP A 206 0.26 -21.23 -12.03
CA ASP A 206 0.47 -21.95 -10.77
C ASP A 206 -0.48 -21.39 -9.69
N PRO A 207 -1.79 -21.73 -9.74
CA PRO A 207 -2.76 -21.17 -8.80
C PRO A 207 -2.47 -21.53 -7.34
N HIS A 208 -1.92 -22.71 -7.09
CA HIS A 208 -1.57 -23.16 -5.75
C HIS A 208 -0.43 -22.32 -5.16
N GLY A 209 0.71 -22.25 -5.86
CA GLY A 209 1.83 -21.45 -5.39
C GLY A 209 1.50 -19.95 -5.38
N ALA A 210 0.68 -19.45 -6.31
CA ALA A 210 0.19 -18.07 -6.25
C ALA A 210 -0.63 -17.81 -4.99
N ARG A 211 -1.49 -18.74 -4.58
CA ARG A 211 -2.27 -18.64 -3.33
C ARG A 211 -1.40 -18.69 -2.09
N GLU A 212 -0.34 -19.51 -2.08
CA GLU A 212 0.61 -19.58 -0.96
C GLU A 212 1.36 -18.27 -0.74
N ARG A 213 1.55 -17.48 -1.80
CA ARG A 213 2.19 -16.16 -1.74
C ARG A 213 1.24 -15.05 -1.30
N ILE A 214 -0.06 -15.32 -1.13
CA ILE A 214 -1.00 -14.32 -0.61
C ILE A 214 -0.97 -14.30 0.91
N LEU A 215 -0.88 -13.09 1.49
CA LEU A 215 -1.12 -12.84 2.91
C LEU A 215 -2.58 -12.40 3.10
N PRO A 216 -3.48 -13.27 3.62
CA PRO A 216 -4.92 -13.07 3.58
C PRO A 216 -5.43 -12.20 4.74
N LEU A 217 -5.11 -10.91 4.71
CA LEU A 217 -5.47 -9.98 5.79
C LEU A 217 -6.91 -9.49 5.72
N ALA A 218 -7.55 -9.50 4.55
CA ALA A 218 -8.83 -8.84 4.38
C ALA A 218 -9.89 -9.42 5.31
N ARG A 219 -9.92 -10.76 5.46
CA ARG A 219 -10.87 -11.44 6.37
C ARG A 219 -10.71 -11.01 7.83
N LEU A 220 -9.47 -10.77 8.28
CA LEU A 220 -9.16 -10.37 9.65
C LEU A 220 -9.57 -8.91 9.92
N LEU A 221 -9.52 -8.07 8.90
CA LEU A 221 -9.82 -6.64 8.99
C LEU A 221 -11.32 -6.33 8.92
N ARG A 222 -12.15 -7.20 8.34
CA ARG A 222 -13.62 -7.00 8.18
C ARG A 222 -14.41 -6.60 9.43
N PRO A 223 -14.15 -7.14 10.64
CA PRO A 223 -14.89 -6.72 11.82
C PRO A 223 -14.38 -5.38 12.40
N LEU A 224 -13.19 -4.91 12.00
CA LEU A 224 -12.41 -3.87 12.70
C LEU A 224 -12.69 -2.45 12.22
N HIS A 225 -13.95 -2.17 11.87
CA HIS A 225 -14.39 -0.84 11.41
C HIS A 225 -14.12 0.30 12.43
N ASP A 226 -14.02 -0.04 13.70
CA ASP A 226 -13.78 0.86 14.82
C ASP A 226 -12.29 1.18 15.05
N LEU A 227 -11.38 0.43 14.41
CA LEU A 227 -9.92 0.61 14.52
C LEU A 227 -9.32 1.51 13.43
N HIS A 228 -10.19 2.07 12.58
CA HIS A 228 -9.81 3.10 11.62
C HIS A 228 -9.36 4.39 12.31
N SER A 229 -8.56 5.17 11.60
CA SER A 229 -8.11 6.46 12.11
C SER A 229 -9.29 7.42 12.32
N THR A 230 -9.65 7.58 13.60
CA THR A 230 -10.60 8.59 14.06
C THR A 230 -9.96 9.98 14.18
N ARG A 231 -8.64 10.09 13.95
CA ARG A 231 -8.01 11.41 13.86
C ARG A 231 -8.73 12.16 12.74
N LYS A 232 -9.38 13.26 13.14
CA LYS A 232 -9.76 14.38 12.28
C LYS A 232 -8.51 14.89 11.58
N GLN A 233 -7.92 14.13 10.65
CA GLN A 233 -6.92 14.67 9.78
C GLN A 233 -7.68 15.62 8.87
N CYS A 234 -7.50 16.90 9.20
CA CYS A 234 -7.86 18.04 8.39
C CYS A 234 -7.27 17.84 7.00
N LEU A 235 -8.02 17.18 6.11
CA LEU A 235 -7.92 17.45 4.70
C LEU A 235 -8.38 18.90 4.56
N GLY A 236 -7.39 19.79 4.64
CA GLY A 236 -7.56 21.21 4.70
C GLY A 236 -8.41 21.69 3.53
N THR A 237 -9.62 22.12 3.83
CA THR A 237 -10.15 23.47 3.64
C THR A 237 -11.68 23.35 3.67
N SER A 238 -12.32 24.17 4.51
CA SER A 238 -13.77 24.34 4.67
C SER A 238 -14.59 23.13 5.17
N SER A 239 -15.04 23.24 6.43
CA SER A 239 -16.31 22.72 6.99
C SER A 239 -16.66 21.23 6.96
N HIS A 240 -15.91 20.34 6.32
CA HIS A 240 -16.30 18.92 6.23
C HIS A 240 -15.31 17.99 6.95
N HIS A 241 -15.71 17.49 8.13
CA HIS A 241 -14.97 16.50 8.90
C HIS A 241 -15.27 15.08 8.39
N PHE A 242 -14.30 14.45 7.74
CA PHE A 242 -14.43 13.05 7.30
C PHE A 242 -13.51 12.14 8.13
N SER A 243 -14.01 10.98 8.58
CA SER A 243 -13.15 9.94 9.15
C SER A 243 -12.43 9.21 8.03
N ASP A 244 -11.18 8.83 8.29
CA ASP A 244 -10.40 7.98 7.42
C ASP A 244 -10.81 6.52 7.63
N CYS A 245 -11.70 6.03 6.75
CA CYS A 245 -12.19 4.64 6.78
C CYS A 245 -11.43 3.72 5.82
N LEU A 246 -10.22 4.12 5.43
CA LEU A 246 -9.33 3.34 4.59
C LEU A 246 -8.09 2.90 5.39
N HIS A 247 -7.47 3.82 6.12
CA HIS A 247 -6.28 3.51 6.91
C HIS A 247 -6.67 3.08 8.33
N TYR A 248 -5.98 2.05 8.80
CA TYR A 248 -6.06 1.63 10.18
C TYR A 248 -5.07 2.46 10.99
N CYS A 249 -5.44 2.82 12.23
CA CYS A 249 -4.41 3.26 13.16
C CYS A 249 -3.37 2.14 13.31
N MET A 250 -2.16 2.48 13.75
CA MET A 250 -1.17 1.52 14.26
C MET A 250 -1.68 0.92 15.58
N HIS A 251 -2.84 0.25 15.52
CA HIS A 251 -3.51 -0.34 16.65
C HIS A 251 -2.85 -1.69 16.92
N PRO A 252 -2.44 -1.99 18.16
CA PRO A 252 -1.71 -3.23 18.49
C PRO A 252 -2.38 -4.48 17.92
N ARG A 253 -3.71 -4.61 18.02
CA ARG A 253 -4.46 -5.75 17.44
C ARG A 253 -4.33 -5.88 15.92
N VAL A 254 -4.33 -4.76 15.20
CA VAL A 254 -4.17 -4.77 13.72
C VAL A 254 -2.73 -5.18 13.39
N MET A 255 -1.76 -4.60 14.10
CA MET A 255 -0.36 -4.92 13.92
C MET A 255 -0.09 -6.39 14.24
N GLU A 256 -0.55 -6.90 15.37
CA GLU A 256 -0.42 -8.29 15.80
C GLU A 256 -0.97 -9.25 14.74
N MET A 257 -2.17 -9.02 14.21
CA MET A 257 -2.75 -9.86 13.15
C MET A 257 -1.91 -9.85 11.86
N ILE A 258 -1.39 -8.68 11.47
CA ILE A 258 -0.53 -8.54 10.28
C ILE A 258 0.81 -9.24 10.52
N THR A 259 1.42 -9.00 11.67
CA THR A 259 2.73 -9.53 12.03
C THR A 259 2.67 -11.03 12.24
N ASP A 260 1.62 -11.58 12.85
CA ASP A 260 1.50 -13.03 13.07
C ASP A 260 1.43 -13.79 11.74
N GLY A 261 0.59 -13.31 10.83
CA GLY A 261 0.48 -13.90 9.49
C GLY A 261 1.82 -13.83 8.75
N PHE A 262 2.52 -12.72 8.86
CA PHE A 262 3.83 -12.53 8.26
C PHE A 262 4.92 -13.40 8.90
N PHE A 263 5.07 -13.37 10.21
CA PHE A 263 6.10 -14.11 10.94
C PHE A 263 5.97 -15.61 10.76
N ARG A 264 4.74 -16.15 10.70
CA ARG A 264 4.53 -17.57 10.36
C ARG A 264 5.08 -17.92 8.98
N ARG A 265 4.97 -17.01 7.99
CA ARG A 265 5.55 -17.22 6.66
C ARG A 265 7.07 -17.11 6.67
N VAL A 266 7.63 -16.18 7.44
CA VAL A 266 9.08 -16.03 7.60
C VAL A 266 9.70 -17.25 8.28
N ILE A 267 9.12 -17.72 9.39
CA ILE A 267 9.62 -18.89 10.14
C ILE A 267 9.60 -20.16 9.30
N ASN A 268 8.56 -20.35 8.48
CA ASN A 268 8.47 -21.53 7.61
C ASN A 268 9.34 -21.42 6.34
N TRP A 269 9.91 -20.26 6.06
CA TRP A 269 10.78 -20.01 4.92
C TRP A 269 12.27 -20.11 5.28
N ALA A 270 12.65 -19.63 6.47
CA ALA A 270 14.01 -19.69 7.01
C ALA A 270 14.42 -21.11 7.40
#